data_AF-A0A925K8P7-F1
#
_entry.id   AF-A0A925K8P7-F1
#
_cell.length_a   1.000
_cell.length_b   1.000
_cell.length_c   1.000
_cell.angle_alpha   90.00
_cell.angle_beta   90.00
_cell.angle_gamma   90.00
#
_symmetry.space_group_name_H-M   'P 1'
#
loop_
_entity.id
_entity.type
_entity.pdbx_description
1 polymer ?
#
loop_
_entity_poly.entity_id
_entity_poly.type
_entity_poly.pdbx_seq_one_letter_code
_entity_poly.pdbx_strand_id
1 'polypeptide(L)'
;MRKLLFTTAIMLLATWSGISQTLSIENVQKVSLRNSEAIKEGSEVKGYYFFYVSDKIDKKTNEYTLQITDNNLKKLKDIKFEDSKELTILESSFNGTDLIMLMYNSKERTFEHQVYGADGKKKFSYLRELSKKEKRYLENTYLGMEDDEDNFKGLYPVQGKGFISNMPSREDKDYTFEIDYFSSESKKQWTYIPDLAGKKFIGDVLGVANNVVYIETLIFGGMLDQKPESVIIGLSLDNGKKLFEKKTDFSDKRFYPASLSALENGKAVLFGEYFGSTANILKDKSQGFGFIGMDEKGNAISEKYNSWEADMSKYLDVKSKGKIADFGFMYVHNIVQTDDGNIFAIGEGYKKVASALGIASTLLSRGGRGISTAKMKVTDMVILKFDKEFNIKAANIYDKNSNNIELPSGYEFVSGPLIGKMIKYEYGGFDYNYTKQSTDKSTFSVYYSDYVRGKDYKGGTFNAITYNDGKFTTDKINTKSDATRTTILPAKQGQVLVLDYYRKAKKLDAHFEKLD
;
A
#
# COMPACT_ATOMS: atom_id res chain seq x y z
N MET A 1 34.69 -57.84 -25.69
CA MET A 1 34.41 -57.02 -26.89
C MET A 1 32.95 -57.23 -27.23
N ARG A 2 32.07 -56.26 -27.45
CA ARG A 2 32.13 -54.80 -27.53
C ARG A 2 30.66 -54.39 -27.33
N LYS A 3 30.35 -53.53 -26.36
CA LYS A 3 30.13 -52.10 -26.65
C LYS A 3 29.21 -51.91 -27.86
N LEU A 4 27.91 -51.75 -27.62
CA LEU A 4 26.95 -50.89 -28.34
C LEU A 4 25.55 -51.38 -27.97
N LEU A 5 24.96 -50.88 -26.87
CA LEU A 5 23.51 -50.93 -26.64
C LEU A 5 23.08 -50.15 -25.37
N PHE A 6 23.95 -49.28 -24.84
CA PHE A 6 23.70 -48.51 -23.61
C PHE A 6 23.98 -47.01 -23.79
N THR A 7 23.73 -46.46 -24.98
CA THR A 7 24.09 -45.06 -25.29
C THR A 7 23.08 -44.35 -26.19
N THR A 8 21.79 -44.67 -26.09
CA THR A 8 20.75 -43.95 -26.86
C THR A 8 19.39 -43.90 -26.15
N ALA A 9 19.39 -43.81 -24.82
CA ALA A 9 18.18 -43.60 -24.01
C ALA A 9 18.35 -42.49 -22.94
N ILE A 10 19.33 -41.59 -23.13
CA ILE A 10 19.58 -40.42 -22.25
C ILE A 10 19.82 -39.18 -23.14
N MET A 11 18.93 -38.93 -24.10
CA MET A 11 18.99 -37.68 -24.89
C MET A 11 17.63 -37.26 -25.45
N LEU A 12 16.57 -37.48 -24.68
CA LEU A 12 15.28 -36.83 -24.84
C LEU A 12 14.79 -36.36 -23.45
N LEU A 13 15.69 -35.72 -22.69
CA LEU A 13 15.27 -34.60 -21.86
C LEU A 13 14.87 -33.52 -22.86
N ALA A 14 13.63 -33.62 -23.35
CA ALA A 14 12.96 -32.51 -23.98
C ALA A 14 12.97 -31.40 -22.92
N THR A 15 13.92 -30.49 -23.06
CA THR A 15 13.77 -29.14 -22.55
C THR A 15 12.54 -28.59 -23.23
N TRP A 16 11.36 -28.85 -22.65
CA TRP A 16 10.29 -27.87 -22.68
C TRP A 16 10.87 -26.65 -21.98
N SER A 17 11.62 -25.87 -22.74
CA SER A 17 11.69 -24.44 -22.57
C SER A 17 10.24 -24.00 -22.66
N GLY A 18 9.52 -24.03 -21.52
CA GLY A 18 8.23 -23.39 -21.44
C GLY A 18 8.49 -21.98 -21.92
N ILE A 19 7.98 -21.65 -23.10
CA ILE A 19 8.03 -20.29 -23.62
C ILE A 19 7.37 -19.49 -22.51
N SER A 20 8.17 -18.65 -21.81
CA SER A 20 7.60 -17.76 -20.82
C SER A 20 6.51 -16.99 -21.54
N GLN A 21 5.27 -17.14 -21.08
CA GLN A 21 4.13 -16.54 -21.76
C GLN A 21 4.32 -15.03 -21.72
N THR A 22 4.36 -14.44 -22.91
CA THR A 22 4.46 -13.01 -23.09
C THR A 22 3.16 -12.46 -23.66
N LEU A 23 2.83 -11.24 -23.27
CA LEU A 23 1.77 -10.44 -23.85
C LEU A 23 2.39 -9.14 -24.34
N SER A 24 2.15 -8.82 -25.60
CA SER A 24 2.50 -7.52 -26.18
C SER A 24 1.23 -6.81 -26.62
N ILE A 25 1.04 -5.59 -26.12
CA ILE A 25 -0.05 -4.70 -26.50
C ILE A 25 0.55 -3.55 -27.32
N GLU A 26 0.16 -3.52 -28.60
CA GLU A 26 0.54 -2.46 -29.53
C GLU A 26 -0.44 -1.28 -29.47
N ASN A 27 -0.03 -0.14 -30.02
CA ASN A 27 -0.84 1.10 -30.10
C ASN A 27 -1.21 1.72 -28.74
N VAL A 28 -0.37 1.52 -27.72
CA VAL A 28 -0.51 2.16 -26.40
C VAL A 28 0.00 3.61 -26.48
N GLN A 29 -0.89 4.58 -26.69
CA GLN A 29 -0.52 6.00 -26.84
C GLN A 29 -0.02 6.63 -25.53
N LYS A 30 -0.65 6.25 -24.42
CA LYS A 30 -0.26 6.61 -23.05
C LYS A 30 -0.76 5.50 -22.12
N VAL A 31 0.08 5.11 -21.18
CA VAL A 31 -0.29 4.26 -20.04
C VAL A 31 0.44 4.81 -18.83
N SER A 32 -0.21 4.73 -17.67
CA SER A 32 0.52 4.69 -16.40
C SER A 32 0.49 3.25 -15.91
N LEU A 33 1.66 2.69 -15.63
CA LEU A 33 1.78 1.28 -15.25
C LEU A 33 1.03 0.96 -13.96
N ARG A 34 0.81 1.97 -13.10
CA ARG A 34 -0.05 1.88 -11.91
C ARG A 34 -1.51 1.52 -12.21
N ASN A 35 -1.98 1.79 -13.43
CA ASN A 35 -3.35 1.49 -13.85
C ASN A 35 -3.46 0.04 -14.35
N SER A 36 -2.47 -0.79 -14.03
CA SER A 36 -2.45 -2.22 -14.30
C SER A 36 -2.14 -2.94 -13.00
N GLU A 37 -2.91 -3.98 -12.67
CA GLU A 37 -2.75 -4.74 -11.42
C GLU A 37 -3.18 -6.19 -11.64
N ALA A 38 -2.75 -7.05 -10.73
CA ALA A 38 -3.27 -8.40 -10.59
C ALA A 38 -4.71 -8.40 -10.04
N ILE A 39 -5.58 -9.18 -10.68
CA ILE A 39 -6.90 -9.57 -10.18
C ILE A 39 -6.70 -10.74 -9.22
N LYS A 40 -7.06 -10.58 -7.94
CA LYS A 40 -6.76 -11.57 -6.88
C LYS A 40 -8.01 -12.09 -6.16
N GLU A 41 -8.10 -13.40 -5.94
CA GLU A 41 -9.05 -13.99 -5.00
C GLU A 41 -8.27 -14.41 -3.75
N GLY A 42 -8.46 -13.69 -2.64
CA GLY A 42 -7.55 -13.79 -1.50
C GLY A 42 -6.12 -13.45 -1.92
N SER A 43 -5.20 -14.41 -1.81
CA SER A 43 -3.81 -14.27 -2.23
C SER A 43 -3.49 -14.87 -3.61
N GLU A 44 -4.45 -15.52 -4.25
CA GLU A 44 -4.26 -16.18 -5.53
C GLU A 44 -4.52 -15.20 -6.68
N VAL A 45 -3.56 -15.11 -7.62
CA VAL A 45 -3.73 -14.29 -8.83
C VAL A 45 -4.57 -15.05 -9.85
N LYS A 46 -5.74 -14.49 -10.17
CA LYS A 46 -6.72 -15.03 -11.13
C LYS A 46 -6.57 -14.42 -12.53
N GLY A 47 -5.96 -13.24 -12.62
CA GLY A 47 -5.73 -12.56 -13.89
C GLY A 47 -5.11 -11.20 -13.72
N TYR A 48 -5.17 -10.39 -14.77
CA TYR A 48 -4.65 -9.03 -14.78
C TYR A 48 -5.58 -8.12 -15.55
N TYR A 49 -5.60 -6.84 -15.19
CA TYR A 49 -6.12 -5.80 -16.06
C TYR A 49 -5.04 -4.80 -16.45
N PHE A 50 -5.20 -4.20 -17.62
CA PHE A 50 -4.34 -3.15 -18.16
C PHE A 50 -5.21 -2.02 -18.67
N PHE A 51 -5.05 -0.81 -18.12
CA PHE A 51 -5.80 0.36 -18.56
C PHE A 51 -4.88 1.38 -19.25
N TYR A 52 -5.21 1.72 -20.50
CA TYR A 52 -4.38 2.60 -21.32
C TYR A 52 -5.20 3.41 -22.33
N VAL A 53 -4.60 4.48 -22.84
CA VAL A 53 -5.11 5.26 -23.97
C VAL A 53 -4.75 4.52 -25.25
N SER A 54 -5.75 3.96 -25.94
CA SER A 54 -5.59 3.24 -27.20
C SER A 54 -5.58 4.17 -28.41
N ASP A 55 -6.32 5.28 -28.35
CA ASP A 55 -6.33 6.28 -29.43
C ASP A 55 -6.57 7.71 -28.92
N LYS A 56 -6.12 8.69 -29.71
CA LYS A 56 -6.36 10.12 -29.49
C LYS A 56 -7.32 10.61 -30.58
N ILE A 57 -8.62 10.43 -30.33
CA ILE A 57 -9.69 10.75 -31.29
C ILE A 57 -9.63 12.20 -31.74
N ASP A 58 -9.50 13.13 -30.79
CA ASP A 58 -9.35 14.56 -31.09
C ASP A 58 -8.56 15.32 -29.99
N LYS A 59 -8.56 16.65 -30.03
CA LYS A 59 -7.84 17.52 -29.07
C LYS A 59 -8.39 17.51 -27.64
N LYS A 60 -9.56 16.90 -27.41
CA LYS A 60 -10.33 16.87 -26.15
C LYS A 60 -10.75 15.45 -25.76
N THR A 61 -10.79 14.52 -26.71
CA THR A 61 -11.33 13.16 -26.51
C THR A 61 -10.26 12.11 -26.79
N ASN A 62 -10.14 11.13 -25.88
CA ASN A 62 -9.31 9.93 -26.04
C ASN A 62 -10.22 8.68 -26.09
N GLU A 63 -9.78 7.64 -26.80
CA GLU A 63 -10.27 6.27 -26.60
C GLU A 63 -9.42 5.60 -25.52
N TYR A 64 -10.08 5.03 -24.51
CA TYR A 64 -9.46 4.23 -23.47
C TYR A 64 -9.79 2.74 -23.68
N THR A 65 -8.84 1.87 -23.35
CA THR A 65 -9.04 0.43 -23.32
C THR A 65 -8.70 -0.11 -21.93
N LEU A 66 -9.62 -0.87 -21.35
CA LEU A 66 -9.40 -1.76 -20.21
C LEU A 66 -9.34 -3.20 -20.74
N GLN A 67 -8.14 -3.76 -20.80
CA GLN A 67 -7.91 -5.14 -21.24
C GLN A 67 -7.81 -6.05 -20.02
N ILE A 68 -8.59 -7.12 -19.98
CA ILE A 68 -8.60 -8.14 -18.92
C ILE A 68 -8.03 -9.44 -19.48
N THR A 69 -7.18 -10.09 -18.69
CA THR A 69 -6.52 -11.37 -19.01
C THR A 69 -6.70 -12.37 -17.88
N ASP A 70 -6.52 -13.67 -18.18
CA ASP A 70 -6.36 -14.69 -17.14
C ASP A 70 -4.94 -14.64 -16.53
N ASN A 71 -4.68 -15.50 -15.55
CA ASN A 71 -3.37 -15.57 -14.88
C ASN A 71 -2.24 -16.19 -15.73
N ASN A 72 -2.48 -16.42 -17.02
CA ASN A 72 -1.53 -16.84 -18.04
C ASN A 72 -1.38 -15.76 -19.14
N LEU A 73 -1.87 -14.54 -18.88
CA LEU A 73 -1.90 -13.41 -19.82
C LEU A 73 -2.74 -13.66 -21.08
N LYS A 74 -3.57 -14.71 -21.11
CA LYS A 74 -4.51 -14.91 -22.20
C LYS A 74 -5.60 -13.86 -22.10
N LYS A 75 -5.75 -13.07 -23.16
CA LYS A 75 -6.81 -12.06 -23.24
C LYS A 75 -8.19 -12.70 -23.11
N LEU A 76 -8.96 -12.18 -22.15
CA LEU A 76 -10.36 -12.56 -21.92
C LEU A 76 -11.30 -11.52 -22.51
N LYS A 77 -11.00 -10.23 -22.32
CA LYS A 77 -11.90 -9.14 -22.72
C LYS A 77 -11.16 -7.82 -22.94
N ASP A 78 -11.65 -7.05 -23.92
CA ASP A 78 -11.37 -5.62 -24.04
C ASP A 78 -12.66 -4.84 -23.79
N ILE A 79 -12.55 -3.77 -23.01
CA ILE A 79 -13.61 -2.78 -22.80
C ILE A 79 -13.07 -1.45 -23.31
N LYS A 80 -13.71 -0.93 -24.36
CA LYS A 80 -13.34 0.34 -24.99
C LYS A 80 -14.40 1.39 -24.71
N PHE A 81 -13.96 2.61 -24.42
CA PHE A 81 -14.85 3.75 -24.27
C PHE A 81 -14.11 5.06 -24.60
N GLU A 82 -14.87 6.07 -25.01
CA GLU A 82 -14.37 7.41 -25.29
C GLU A 82 -14.68 8.34 -24.13
N ASP A 83 -13.72 9.14 -23.71
CA ASP A 83 -13.91 10.15 -22.68
C ASP A 83 -12.93 11.33 -22.86
N SER A 84 -13.11 12.35 -22.05
CA SER A 84 -12.21 13.49 -21.91
C SER A 84 -10.75 13.04 -21.79
N LYS A 85 -9.85 13.76 -22.48
CA LYS A 85 -8.40 13.59 -22.32
C LYS A 85 -7.89 13.95 -20.92
N GLU A 86 -8.71 14.66 -20.15
CA GLU A 86 -8.43 15.08 -18.76
C GLU A 86 -8.88 14.01 -17.75
N LEU A 87 -9.39 12.87 -18.22
CA LEU A 87 -9.70 11.72 -17.40
C LEU A 87 -8.40 11.01 -17.00
N THR A 88 -8.29 10.69 -15.72
CA THR A 88 -7.21 9.90 -15.16
C THR A 88 -7.79 8.83 -14.24
N ILE A 89 -7.17 7.66 -14.19
CA ILE A 89 -7.44 6.70 -13.12
C ILE A 89 -6.52 7.02 -11.97
N LEU A 90 -7.12 7.19 -10.79
CA LEU A 90 -6.37 7.41 -9.56
C LEU A 90 -6.03 6.09 -8.88
N GLU A 91 -7.01 5.18 -8.83
CA GLU A 91 -6.87 3.91 -8.14
C GLU A 91 -7.88 2.89 -8.66
N SER A 92 -7.65 1.63 -8.30
CA SER A 92 -8.51 0.49 -8.64
C SER A 92 -8.35 -0.60 -7.58
N SER A 93 -9.39 -1.39 -7.37
CA SER A 93 -9.40 -2.45 -6.36
C SER A 93 -10.31 -3.60 -6.78
N PHE A 94 -10.00 -4.82 -6.37
CA PHE A 94 -10.77 -6.03 -6.71
C PHE A 94 -11.16 -6.76 -5.42
N ASN A 95 -12.44 -7.10 -5.28
CA ASN A 95 -12.98 -7.68 -4.04
C ASN A 95 -13.23 -9.20 -4.12
N GLY A 96 -12.60 -9.90 -5.06
CA GLY A 96 -12.82 -11.32 -5.31
C GLY A 96 -13.84 -11.61 -6.41
N THR A 97 -14.79 -10.71 -6.67
CA THR A 97 -15.84 -10.91 -7.70
C THR A 97 -15.92 -9.78 -8.72
N ASP A 98 -15.69 -8.55 -8.29
CA ASP A 98 -15.86 -7.34 -9.08
C ASP A 98 -14.62 -6.45 -8.99
N LEU A 99 -14.40 -5.63 -10.00
CA LEU A 99 -13.35 -4.61 -10.08
C LEU A 99 -13.98 -3.22 -9.94
N ILE A 100 -13.45 -2.37 -9.07
CA ILE A 100 -13.79 -0.95 -9.02
C ILE A 100 -12.61 -0.11 -9.55
N MET A 101 -12.93 0.96 -10.26
CA MET A 101 -11.96 1.97 -10.70
C MET A 101 -12.43 3.35 -10.23
N LEU A 102 -11.54 4.10 -9.58
CA LEU A 102 -11.75 5.51 -9.27
C LEU A 102 -11.11 6.37 -10.36
N MET A 103 -11.97 7.06 -11.09
CA MET A 103 -11.58 7.96 -12.16
C MET A 103 -11.76 9.41 -11.72
N TYR A 104 -10.81 10.27 -12.10
CA TYR A 104 -10.84 11.70 -11.85
C TYR A 104 -10.80 12.46 -13.16
N ASN A 105 -11.78 13.37 -13.34
CA ASN A 105 -11.78 14.32 -14.44
C ASN A 105 -11.49 15.72 -13.88
N SER A 106 -10.29 16.22 -14.12
CA SER A 106 -9.85 17.51 -13.58
C SER A 106 -10.66 18.68 -14.12
N LYS A 107 -11.10 18.60 -15.38
CA LYS A 107 -11.86 19.65 -16.06
C LYS A 107 -13.30 19.72 -15.57
N GLU A 108 -13.98 18.58 -15.51
CA GLU A 108 -15.38 18.50 -15.05
C GLU A 108 -15.49 18.50 -13.51
N ARG A 109 -14.36 18.32 -12.81
CA ARG A 109 -14.26 18.26 -11.34
C ARG A 109 -15.07 17.10 -10.77
N THR A 110 -14.95 15.92 -11.37
CA THR A 110 -15.72 14.74 -10.95
C THR A 110 -14.81 13.61 -10.50
N PHE A 111 -15.28 12.89 -9.49
CA PHE A 111 -14.87 11.52 -9.23
C PHE A 111 -15.94 10.58 -9.74
N GLU A 112 -15.55 9.56 -10.50
CA GLU A 112 -16.43 8.48 -10.92
C GLU A 112 -15.86 7.15 -10.46
N HIS A 113 -16.66 6.43 -9.68
CA HIS A 113 -16.37 5.05 -9.32
C HIS A 113 -17.12 4.12 -10.27
N GLN A 114 -16.40 3.38 -11.12
CA GLN A 114 -16.99 2.42 -12.05
C GLN A 114 -16.75 1.00 -11.56
N VAL A 115 -17.82 0.23 -11.37
CA VAL A 115 -17.77 -1.17 -10.93
C VAL A 115 -18.04 -2.09 -12.11
N TYR A 116 -17.15 -3.03 -12.35
CA TYR A 116 -17.22 -4.04 -13.39
C TYR A 116 -17.27 -5.43 -12.77
N GLY A 117 -18.10 -6.32 -13.32
CA GLY A 117 -18.03 -7.74 -12.99
C GLY A 117 -16.76 -8.37 -13.56
N ALA A 118 -16.40 -9.56 -13.07
CA ALA A 118 -15.31 -10.36 -13.62
C ALA A 118 -15.48 -10.68 -15.13
N ASP A 119 -16.70 -10.61 -15.67
CA ASP A 119 -16.98 -10.74 -17.11
C ASP A 119 -16.69 -9.47 -17.93
N GLY A 120 -16.19 -8.41 -17.27
CA GLY A 120 -15.89 -7.11 -17.84
C GLY A 120 -17.13 -6.26 -18.13
N LYS A 121 -18.34 -6.68 -17.75
CA LYS A 121 -19.53 -5.82 -17.89
C LYS A 121 -19.58 -4.81 -16.76
N LYS A 122 -19.78 -3.55 -17.12
CA LYS A 122 -20.05 -2.48 -16.13
C LYS A 122 -21.37 -2.80 -15.41
N LYS A 123 -21.31 -2.94 -14.09
CA LYS A 123 -22.47 -3.15 -13.23
C LYS A 123 -23.04 -1.82 -12.79
N PHE A 124 -22.20 -0.99 -12.16
CA PHE A 124 -22.60 0.27 -11.57
C PHE A 124 -21.60 1.38 -11.89
N SER A 125 -22.08 2.62 -11.83
CA SER A 125 -21.25 3.82 -11.82
C SER A 125 -21.81 4.79 -10.79
N TYR A 126 -20.92 5.40 -10.03
CA TYR A 126 -21.22 6.37 -8.98
C TYR A 126 -20.42 7.64 -9.24
N LEU A 127 -21.11 8.71 -9.59
CA LEU A 127 -20.53 10.00 -9.93
C LEU A 127 -20.68 10.97 -8.75
N ARG A 128 -19.58 11.60 -8.35
CA ARG A 128 -19.54 12.70 -7.40
C ARG A 128 -18.94 13.93 -8.05
N GLU A 129 -19.65 15.05 -7.95
CA GLU A 129 -19.10 16.35 -8.31
C GLU A 129 -18.33 16.94 -7.11
N LEU A 130 -17.13 17.44 -7.39
CA LEU A 130 -16.27 18.10 -6.41
C LEU A 130 -16.49 19.61 -6.44
N SER A 131 -16.62 20.23 -5.28
CA SER A 131 -16.55 21.68 -5.18
C SER A 131 -15.17 22.19 -5.62
N LYS A 132 -15.09 23.47 -5.99
CA LYS A 132 -13.81 24.11 -6.31
C LYS A 132 -12.82 24.06 -5.13
N LYS A 133 -13.33 24.06 -3.89
CA LYS A 133 -12.51 24.02 -2.67
C LYS A 133 -11.92 22.62 -2.46
N GLU A 134 -12.71 21.58 -2.61
CA GLU A 134 -12.26 20.18 -2.53
C GLU A 134 -11.27 19.87 -3.63
N LYS A 135 -11.59 20.21 -4.89
CA LYS A 135 -10.66 20.04 -6.01
C LYS A 135 -9.32 20.70 -5.71
N ARG A 136 -9.33 21.96 -5.29
CA ARG A 136 -8.10 22.68 -4.95
C ARG A 136 -7.35 22.02 -3.80
N TYR A 137 -8.06 21.51 -2.79
CA TYR A 137 -7.42 20.80 -1.69
C TYR A 137 -6.72 19.54 -2.20
N LEU A 138 -7.47 18.67 -2.87
CA LEU A 138 -6.98 17.42 -3.46
C LEU A 138 -5.79 17.64 -4.40
N GLU A 139 -5.87 18.61 -5.32
CA GLU A 139 -4.76 18.95 -6.23
C GLU A 139 -3.53 19.49 -5.50
N ASN A 140 -3.67 20.20 -4.37
CA ASN A 140 -2.50 20.72 -3.65
C ASN A 140 -1.86 19.71 -2.70
N THR A 141 -2.50 18.58 -2.43
CA THR A 141 -2.02 17.61 -1.43
C THR A 141 -1.84 16.20 -1.98
N TYR A 142 -2.78 15.70 -2.80
CA TYR A 142 -2.84 14.29 -3.19
C TYR A 142 -2.80 14.05 -4.70
N LEU A 143 -3.28 15.01 -5.52
CA LEU A 143 -3.40 14.85 -6.97
C LEU A 143 -2.42 15.72 -7.79
N GLY A 144 -1.64 16.58 -7.13
CA GLY A 144 -0.73 17.53 -7.78
C GLY A 144 0.70 17.04 -7.96
N MET A 145 0.99 15.77 -7.69
CA MET A 145 2.33 15.22 -7.91
C MET A 145 2.57 15.04 -9.41
N GLU A 146 3.68 15.59 -9.90
CA GLU A 146 4.00 15.66 -11.34
C GLU A 146 4.37 14.30 -11.95
N ASP A 147 4.70 13.29 -11.14
CA ASP A 147 4.93 11.95 -11.66
C ASP A 147 3.60 11.19 -11.80
N ASP A 148 3.35 10.65 -12.99
CA ASP A 148 2.21 9.79 -13.33
C ASP A 148 2.18 8.48 -12.48
N GLU A 149 3.01 8.34 -11.43
CA GLU A 149 3.21 7.15 -10.58
C GLU A 149 2.84 7.33 -9.09
N ASP A 150 2.68 8.56 -8.58
CA ASP A 150 2.28 8.77 -7.18
C ASP A 150 0.76 8.67 -7.01
N ASN A 151 0.32 7.76 -6.14
CA ASN A 151 -1.11 7.43 -5.98
C ASN A 151 -1.67 7.91 -4.66
N PHE A 152 -2.85 8.50 -4.74
CA PHE A 152 -3.82 8.42 -3.68
C PHE A 152 -4.21 6.94 -3.47
N LYS A 153 -4.03 6.42 -2.25
CA LYS A 153 -4.47 5.07 -1.84
C LYS A 153 -5.61 5.17 -0.83
N GLY A 154 -6.83 4.95 -1.27
CA GLY A 154 -8.01 4.93 -0.42
C GLY A 154 -9.09 3.95 -0.84
N LEU A 155 -8.88 3.07 -1.83
CA LEU A 155 -9.85 2.02 -2.17
C LEU A 155 -9.53 0.68 -1.50
N TYR A 156 -10.39 0.29 -0.56
CA TYR A 156 -10.27 -0.94 0.22
C TYR A 156 -11.34 -1.95 -0.21
N PRO A 157 -10.97 -3.16 -0.66
CA PRO A 157 -11.96 -4.16 -1.04
C PRO A 157 -12.64 -4.75 0.20
N VAL A 158 -13.95 -4.98 0.09
CA VAL A 158 -14.72 -5.77 1.06
C VAL A 158 -15.14 -7.06 0.37
N GLN A 159 -14.45 -8.15 0.71
CA GLN A 159 -14.51 -9.42 0.00
C GLN A 159 -15.95 -9.85 -0.32
N GLY A 160 -16.24 -10.01 -1.61
CA GLY A 160 -17.53 -10.43 -2.19
C GLY A 160 -18.70 -9.44 -2.03
N LYS A 161 -18.55 -8.32 -1.31
CA LYS A 161 -19.66 -7.42 -0.97
C LYS A 161 -19.60 -6.07 -1.67
N GLY A 162 -18.40 -5.49 -1.76
CA GLY A 162 -18.21 -4.14 -2.27
C GLY A 162 -16.84 -3.57 -2.00
N PHE A 163 -16.78 -2.25 -1.87
CA PHE A 163 -15.56 -1.47 -1.70
C PHE A 163 -15.80 -0.31 -0.75
N ILE A 164 -14.78 0.04 0.02
CA ILE A 164 -14.73 1.25 0.82
C ILE A 164 -13.76 2.22 0.14
N SER A 165 -14.16 3.47 0.00
CA SER A 165 -13.31 4.57 -0.44
C SER A 165 -13.07 5.51 0.73
N ASN A 166 -11.82 5.86 1.01
CA ASN A 166 -11.44 6.88 1.97
C ASN A 166 -10.85 8.05 1.20
N MET A 167 -11.49 9.23 1.24
CA MET A 167 -11.06 10.40 0.49
C MET A 167 -10.87 11.60 1.41
N PRO A 168 -9.74 12.31 1.35
CA PRO A 168 -9.58 13.61 1.97
C PRO A 168 -10.67 14.57 1.46
N SER A 169 -11.34 15.23 2.39
CA SER A 169 -12.44 16.13 2.10
C SER A 169 -12.25 17.46 2.84
N ARG A 170 -13.07 18.44 2.47
CA ARG A 170 -13.08 19.76 3.09
C ARG A 170 -14.50 20.27 3.23
N GLU A 171 -15.02 20.16 4.45
CA GLU A 171 -16.32 20.69 4.84
C GLU A 171 -16.16 22.07 5.46
N ASP A 172 -16.79 23.09 4.87
CA ASP A 172 -16.67 24.50 5.27
C ASP A 172 -15.22 25.03 5.40
N LYS A 173 -14.72 25.12 6.63
CA LYS A 173 -13.37 25.56 6.99
C LYS A 173 -12.49 24.42 7.51
N ASP A 174 -13.09 23.27 7.77
CA ASP A 174 -12.45 22.15 8.43
C ASP A 174 -11.92 21.16 7.38
N TYR A 175 -10.80 20.55 7.71
CA TYR A 175 -10.13 19.58 6.84
C TYR A 175 -10.49 18.21 7.37
N THR A 176 -11.07 17.35 6.54
CA THR A 176 -11.62 16.08 7.03
C THR A 176 -11.37 14.98 6.01
N PHE A 177 -12.04 13.85 6.19
CA PHE A 177 -12.10 12.76 5.24
C PHE A 177 -13.55 12.32 5.05
N GLU A 178 -13.80 11.61 3.97
CA GLU A 178 -15.08 11.03 3.59
C GLU A 178 -14.87 9.55 3.36
N ILE A 179 -15.71 8.74 3.99
CA ILE A 179 -15.74 7.29 3.79
C ILE A 179 -16.99 6.95 2.99
N ASP A 180 -16.80 6.43 1.79
CA ASP A 180 -17.87 5.88 0.98
C ASP A 180 -17.83 4.37 0.99
N TYR A 181 -18.99 3.74 0.92
CA TYR A 181 -19.13 2.34 0.57
C TYR A 181 -19.89 2.19 -0.73
N PHE A 182 -19.36 1.37 -1.63
CA PHE A 182 -19.98 0.99 -2.89
C PHE A 182 -20.22 -0.51 -2.90
N SER A 183 -21.49 -0.94 -2.87
CA SER A 183 -21.81 -2.36 -3.01
C SER A 183 -21.51 -2.83 -4.43
N SER A 184 -20.99 -4.05 -4.56
CA SER A 184 -20.85 -4.70 -5.87
C SER A 184 -22.03 -5.63 -6.19
N GLU A 185 -22.87 -5.95 -5.19
CA GLU A 185 -24.05 -6.82 -5.34
C GLU A 185 -25.30 -6.03 -5.78
N SER A 186 -25.42 -4.78 -5.37
CA SER A 186 -26.55 -3.92 -5.65
C SER A 186 -26.11 -2.47 -5.85
N LYS A 187 -26.97 -1.61 -6.42
CA LYS A 187 -26.68 -0.16 -6.56
C LYS A 187 -26.80 0.59 -5.22
N LYS A 188 -26.42 -0.04 -4.12
CA LYS A 188 -26.43 0.53 -2.77
C LYS A 188 -25.09 1.22 -2.50
N GLN A 189 -25.17 2.39 -1.89
CA GLN A 189 -24.01 3.13 -1.38
C GLN A 189 -24.38 3.86 -0.11
N TRP A 190 -23.39 4.19 0.70
CA TRP A 190 -23.53 5.15 1.80
C TRP A 190 -22.24 5.94 1.94
N THR A 191 -22.36 7.12 2.55
CA THR A 191 -21.26 8.04 2.80
C THR A 191 -21.24 8.40 4.28
N TYR A 192 -20.05 8.49 4.84
CA TYR A 192 -19.81 8.98 6.19
C TYR A 192 -18.76 10.09 6.15
N ILE A 193 -19.12 11.22 6.71
CA ILE A 193 -18.17 12.31 7.00
C ILE A 193 -18.17 12.48 8.52
N PRO A 194 -16.99 12.50 9.17
CA PRO A 194 -16.91 12.71 10.61
C PRO A 194 -17.56 14.04 11.02
N ASP A 195 -18.57 13.93 11.89
CA ASP A 195 -19.16 15.06 12.61
C ASP A 195 -18.63 15.04 14.04
N LEU A 196 -17.41 15.56 14.21
CA LEU A 196 -16.65 15.57 15.45
C LEU A 196 -16.21 17.00 15.78
N ALA A 197 -16.01 17.29 17.07
CA ALA A 197 -15.48 18.59 17.47
C ALA A 197 -14.00 18.69 17.09
N GLY A 198 -13.67 19.58 16.15
CA GLY A 198 -12.31 19.76 15.68
C GLY A 198 -12.21 20.75 14.52
N LYS A 199 -11.02 20.87 13.95
CA LYS A 199 -10.72 21.72 12.78
C LYS A 199 -9.99 20.96 11.68
N LYS A 200 -9.32 19.85 12.04
CA LYS A 200 -8.67 18.95 11.11
C LYS A 200 -8.82 17.51 11.61
N PHE A 201 -9.16 16.62 10.69
CA PHE A 201 -9.29 15.18 10.92
C PHE A 201 -8.43 14.44 9.91
N ILE A 202 -7.76 13.38 10.37
CA ILE A 202 -7.09 12.43 9.50
C ILE A 202 -7.68 11.07 9.85
N GLY A 203 -8.25 10.39 8.85
CA GLY A 203 -8.89 9.10 9.01
C GLY A 203 -8.18 8.04 8.19
N ASP A 204 -7.91 6.90 8.81
CA ASP A 204 -7.34 5.72 8.15
C ASP A 204 -8.24 4.51 8.38
N VAL A 205 -8.68 3.88 7.28
CA VAL A 205 -9.44 2.63 7.34
C VAL A 205 -8.48 1.52 7.75
N LEU A 206 -8.72 0.92 8.92
CA LEU A 206 -7.89 -0.16 9.45
C LEU A 206 -8.30 -1.52 8.89
N GLY A 207 -9.58 -1.70 8.61
CA GLY A 207 -10.14 -2.95 8.07
C GLY A 207 -11.63 -3.13 8.39
N VAL A 208 -12.16 -4.29 7.99
CA VAL A 208 -13.53 -4.69 8.25
C VAL A 208 -13.54 -6.03 8.99
N ALA A 209 -14.28 -6.11 10.10
CA ALA A 209 -14.49 -7.35 10.85
C ALA A 209 -15.93 -7.39 11.37
N ASN A 210 -16.58 -8.56 11.34
CA ASN A 210 -17.96 -8.75 11.81
C ASN A 210 -18.95 -7.66 11.36
N ASN A 211 -18.89 -7.27 10.09
CA ASN A 211 -19.73 -6.23 9.48
C ASN A 211 -19.53 -4.81 10.03
N VAL A 212 -18.41 -4.57 10.72
CA VAL A 212 -17.99 -3.26 11.21
C VAL A 212 -16.77 -2.79 10.44
N VAL A 213 -16.82 -1.56 9.93
CA VAL A 213 -15.67 -0.84 9.37
C VAL A 213 -14.97 -0.10 10.52
N TYR A 214 -13.69 -0.39 10.72
CA TYR A 214 -12.87 0.23 11.78
C TYR A 214 -11.99 1.33 11.16
N ILE A 215 -12.07 2.53 11.72
CA ILE A 215 -11.35 3.71 11.25
C ILE A 215 -10.59 4.30 12.44
N GLU A 216 -9.28 4.46 12.30
CA GLU A 216 -8.49 5.30 13.20
C GLU A 216 -8.70 6.77 12.79
N THR A 217 -8.94 7.65 13.75
CA THR A 217 -9.10 9.07 13.49
C THR A 217 -8.28 9.90 14.45
N LEU A 218 -7.38 10.70 13.89
CA LEU A 218 -6.70 11.79 14.59
C LEU A 218 -7.53 13.07 14.48
N ILE A 219 -7.92 13.61 15.63
CA ILE A 219 -8.70 14.83 15.78
C ILE A 219 -7.78 15.95 16.26
N PHE A 220 -7.69 17.02 15.47
CA PHE A 220 -6.90 18.20 15.77
C PHE A 220 -7.82 19.37 16.12
N GLY A 221 -7.56 20.03 17.25
CA GLY A 221 -8.28 21.24 17.66
C GLY A 221 -7.99 22.46 16.77
N GLY A 222 -6.91 22.42 15.99
CA GLY A 222 -6.48 23.47 15.07
C GLY A 222 -5.32 23.02 14.17
N MET A 223 -4.97 23.84 13.18
CA MET A 223 -3.88 23.51 12.23
C MET A 223 -2.50 23.38 12.84
N LEU A 224 -2.26 24.08 13.95
CA LEU A 224 -1.01 24.06 14.70
C LEU A 224 -1.09 23.14 15.92
N ASP A 225 -2.20 22.42 16.09
CA ASP A 225 -2.32 21.45 17.17
C ASP A 225 -1.29 20.34 16.96
N GLN A 226 -0.54 20.09 18.02
CA GLN A 226 0.54 19.11 18.04
C GLN A 226 0.19 17.93 18.91
N LYS A 227 -0.96 17.89 19.56
CA LYS A 227 -1.39 16.81 20.47
C LYS A 227 -2.81 16.35 20.09
N PRO A 228 -3.00 15.80 18.87
CA PRO A 228 -4.31 15.33 18.47
C PRO A 228 -4.81 14.24 19.42
N GLU A 229 -6.12 14.19 19.54
CA GLU A 229 -6.82 13.06 20.11
C GLU A 229 -6.88 11.93 19.08
N SER A 230 -6.67 10.69 19.51
CA SER A 230 -6.81 9.51 18.64
C SER A 230 -8.04 8.74 19.11
N VAL A 231 -8.92 8.41 18.17
CA VAL A 231 -10.13 7.65 18.41
C VAL A 231 -10.27 6.53 17.38
N ILE A 232 -10.95 5.45 17.75
CA ILE A 232 -11.51 4.49 16.80
C ILE A 232 -12.99 4.78 16.61
N ILE A 233 -13.38 4.86 15.35
CA ILE A 233 -14.76 4.92 14.89
C ILE A 233 -15.12 3.57 14.29
N GLY A 234 -16.25 3.01 14.74
CA GLY A 234 -16.86 1.83 14.13
C GLY A 234 -18.08 2.22 13.34
N LEU A 235 -18.14 1.87 12.06
CA LEU A 235 -19.32 2.08 11.20
C LEU A 235 -19.94 0.74 10.83
N SER A 236 -21.27 0.66 10.79
CA SER A 236 -21.96 -0.49 10.20
C SER A 236 -21.69 -0.54 8.70
N LEU A 237 -21.17 -1.65 8.19
CA LEU A 237 -20.99 -1.86 6.76
C LEU A 237 -22.32 -1.78 5.99
N ASP A 238 -23.44 -2.10 6.63
CA ASP A 238 -24.73 -2.12 5.96
C ASP A 238 -25.25 -0.73 5.62
N ASN A 239 -24.95 0.30 6.40
CA ASN A 239 -25.61 1.60 6.24
C ASN A 239 -24.76 2.81 6.65
N GLY A 240 -23.49 2.62 7.00
CA GLY A 240 -22.59 3.70 7.41
C GLY A 240 -22.91 4.31 8.76
N LYS A 241 -23.88 3.78 9.51
CA LYS A 241 -24.23 4.32 10.83
C LYS A 241 -23.07 4.09 11.81
N LYS A 242 -22.66 5.16 12.50
CA LYS A 242 -21.70 5.10 13.60
C LYS A 242 -22.24 4.20 14.72
N LEU A 243 -21.55 3.09 14.95
CA LEU A 243 -21.84 2.11 16.01
C LEU A 243 -21.19 2.53 17.32
N PHE A 244 -19.95 3.02 17.24
CA PHE A 244 -19.19 3.51 18.38
C PHE A 244 -18.12 4.52 17.97
N GLU A 245 -17.66 5.26 18.96
CA GLU A 245 -16.51 6.16 18.93
C GLU A 245 -15.82 6.05 20.29
N LYS A 246 -14.56 5.66 20.29
CA LYS A 246 -13.81 5.37 21.53
C LYS A 246 -12.41 5.94 21.42
N LYS A 247 -11.91 6.57 22.48
CA LYS A 247 -10.49 6.90 22.58
C LYS A 247 -9.67 5.63 22.46
N THR A 248 -8.49 5.74 21.87
CA THR A 248 -7.51 4.65 21.77
C THR A 248 -6.61 4.54 23.00
N ASP A 249 -6.91 5.25 24.08
CA ASP A 249 -6.14 5.12 25.32
C ASP A 249 -6.63 3.88 26.08
N PHE A 250 -5.78 2.87 26.19
CA PHE A 250 -6.07 1.58 26.85
C PHE A 250 -5.09 1.36 28.01
N SER A 251 -5.61 0.98 29.18
CA SER A 251 -4.80 0.66 30.37
C SER A 251 -3.69 1.68 30.68
N ASP A 252 -4.03 2.97 30.66
CA ASP A 252 -3.10 4.10 30.86
C ASP A 252 -1.93 4.17 29.84
N LYS A 253 -2.17 3.69 28.63
CA LYS A 253 -1.26 3.85 27.49
C LYS A 253 -2.00 4.48 26.34
N ARG A 254 -1.35 5.42 25.67
CA ARG A 254 -1.87 5.92 24.40
C ARG A 254 -1.54 4.89 23.33
N PHE A 255 -2.53 4.42 22.58
CA PHE A 255 -2.33 3.47 21.51
C PHE A 255 -2.66 4.12 20.17
N TYR A 256 -1.86 3.81 19.16
CA TYR A 256 -2.00 4.33 17.81
C TYR A 256 -2.18 3.17 16.82
N PRO A 257 -3.43 2.77 16.55
CA PRO A 257 -3.74 1.68 15.63
C PRO A 257 -3.23 1.98 14.22
N ALA A 258 -2.54 1.02 13.62
CA ALA A 258 -2.02 1.09 12.25
C ALA A 258 -2.70 0.09 11.31
N SER A 259 -3.22 -1.01 11.85
CA SER A 259 -3.84 -2.08 11.06
C SER A 259 -4.84 -2.85 11.92
N LEU A 260 -5.80 -3.49 11.26
CA LEU A 260 -6.67 -4.51 11.84
C LEU A 260 -6.44 -5.86 11.17
N SER A 261 -6.46 -6.92 11.96
CA SER A 261 -6.64 -8.29 11.48
C SER A 261 -7.91 -8.89 12.06
N ALA A 262 -8.68 -9.60 11.24
CA ALA A 262 -9.80 -10.40 11.71
C ALA A 262 -9.30 -11.81 12.03
N LEU A 263 -9.30 -12.18 13.31
CA LEU A 263 -8.99 -13.54 13.72
C LEU A 263 -10.06 -14.52 13.18
N GLU A 264 -9.74 -15.81 13.14
CA GLU A 264 -10.65 -16.85 12.61
C GLU A 264 -12.01 -16.92 13.33
N ASN A 265 -12.07 -16.43 14.57
CA ASN A 265 -13.32 -16.30 15.34
C ASN A 265 -14.11 -15.00 15.04
N GLY A 266 -13.71 -14.25 14.01
CA GLY A 266 -14.30 -12.98 13.59
C GLY A 266 -13.86 -11.76 14.41
N LYS A 267 -13.12 -11.95 15.51
CA LYS A 267 -12.73 -10.84 16.39
C LYS A 267 -11.71 -9.93 15.70
N ALA A 268 -11.93 -8.62 15.84
CA ALA A 268 -10.97 -7.60 15.44
C ALA A 268 -9.78 -7.60 16.40
N VAL A 269 -8.57 -7.68 15.86
CA VAL A 269 -7.33 -7.38 16.59
C VAL A 269 -6.69 -6.18 15.93
N LEU A 270 -6.64 -5.08 16.67
CA LEU A 270 -5.90 -3.90 16.29
C LEU A 270 -4.43 -4.09 16.61
N PHE A 271 -3.57 -3.73 15.67
CA PHE A 271 -2.14 -3.64 15.86
C PHE A 271 -1.69 -2.20 15.68
N GLY A 272 -0.75 -1.76 16.52
CA GLY A 272 -0.27 -0.38 16.47
C GLY A 272 0.86 -0.12 17.44
N GLU A 273 1.38 1.09 17.40
CA GLU A 273 2.36 1.56 18.38
C GLU A 273 1.65 1.98 19.66
N TYR A 274 2.30 1.82 20.82
CA TYR A 274 1.82 2.41 22.07
C TYR A 274 2.86 3.36 22.67
N PHE A 275 2.37 4.29 23.49
CA PHE A 275 3.11 5.36 24.12
C PHE A 275 2.68 5.49 25.58
N GLY A 276 3.47 6.21 26.40
CA GLY A 276 3.07 6.55 27.75
C GLY A 276 1.79 7.41 27.77
N SER A 277 1.01 7.36 28.86
CA SER A 277 -0.30 8.02 28.99
C SER A 277 -0.33 9.51 28.66
N THR A 278 0.75 10.25 28.91
CA THR A 278 0.83 11.69 28.65
C THR A 278 1.61 12.04 27.38
N ALA A 279 2.06 11.03 26.64
CA ALA A 279 2.91 11.22 25.48
C ALA A 279 2.17 11.95 24.36
N ASN A 280 2.90 12.79 23.65
CA ASN A 280 2.49 13.35 22.39
C ASN A 280 2.78 12.35 21.27
N ILE A 281 1.77 11.64 20.76
CA ILE A 281 1.91 10.65 19.68
C ILE A 281 2.52 11.22 18.38
N LEU A 282 2.44 12.54 18.18
CA LEU A 282 3.06 13.24 17.05
C LEU A 282 4.48 13.74 17.34
N LYS A 283 5.11 13.46 18.47
CA LYS A 283 6.47 13.95 18.78
C LYS A 283 7.30 12.96 19.56
N ASP A 284 6.66 12.39 20.56
CA ASP A 284 7.26 11.41 21.44
C ASP A 284 7.37 10.08 20.71
N LYS A 285 8.17 9.20 21.29
CA LYS A 285 8.54 7.95 20.64
C LYS A 285 7.68 6.85 21.23
N SER A 286 7.32 5.88 20.40
CA SER A 286 6.60 4.71 20.87
C SER A 286 7.46 3.95 21.89
N GLN A 287 6.80 3.32 22.83
CA GLN A 287 7.39 2.42 23.81
C GLN A 287 7.41 0.97 23.30
N GLY A 288 6.68 0.66 22.23
CA GLY A 288 6.65 -0.65 21.58
C GLY A 288 5.38 -0.83 20.73
N PHE A 289 5.00 -2.08 20.50
CA PHE A 289 3.75 -2.44 19.82
C PHE A 289 2.70 -2.99 20.77
N GLY A 290 1.44 -2.67 20.48
CA GLY A 290 0.26 -3.20 21.15
C GLY A 290 -0.57 -4.05 20.20
N PHE A 291 -1.18 -5.08 20.75
CA PHE A 291 -2.23 -5.90 20.13
C PHE A 291 -3.48 -5.78 21.00
N ILE A 292 -4.53 -5.16 20.46
CA ILE A 292 -5.78 -4.88 21.18
C ILE A 292 -6.90 -5.67 20.50
N GLY A 293 -7.39 -6.69 21.18
CA GLY A 293 -8.59 -7.40 20.76
C GLY A 293 -9.80 -6.54 21.10
N MET A 294 -10.70 -6.36 20.14
CA MET A 294 -11.85 -5.46 20.26
C MET A 294 -13.15 -6.17 19.85
N ASP A 295 -14.23 -5.92 20.59
CA ASP A 295 -15.59 -6.38 20.23
C ASP A 295 -16.28 -5.43 19.24
N GLU A 296 -17.47 -5.80 18.76
CA GLU A 296 -18.26 -5.00 17.80
C GLU A 296 -18.85 -3.72 18.41
N LYS A 297 -18.69 -3.52 19.73
CA LYS A 297 -19.12 -2.32 20.47
C LYS A 297 -17.94 -1.38 20.76
N GLY A 298 -16.73 -1.74 20.33
CA GLY A 298 -15.52 -0.96 20.51
C GLY A 298 -14.85 -1.14 21.88
N ASN A 299 -15.21 -2.16 22.67
CA ASN A 299 -14.55 -2.44 23.95
C ASN A 299 -13.31 -3.32 23.74
N ALA A 300 -12.22 -2.98 24.41
CA ALA A 300 -11.06 -3.85 24.48
C ALA A 300 -11.39 -5.09 25.33
N ILE A 301 -11.16 -6.27 24.75
CA ILE A 301 -11.37 -7.58 25.39
C ILE A 301 -10.06 -8.31 25.66
N SER A 302 -8.95 -7.85 25.07
CA SER A 302 -7.60 -8.33 25.35
C SER A 302 -6.58 -7.26 24.98
N GLU A 303 -5.50 -7.18 25.74
CA GLU A 303 -4.40 -6.26 25.47
C GLU A 303 -3.05 -6.97 25.66
N LYS A 304 -2.16 -6.85 24.67
CA LYS A 304 -0.78 -7.34 24.78
C LYS A 304 0.17 -6.29 24.25
N TYR A 305 1.15 -5.93 25.06
CA TYR A 305 2.18 -4.94 24.71
C TYR A 305 3.55 -5.61 24.69
N ASN A 306 4.32 -5.33 23.65
CA ASN A 306 5.72 -5.72 23.52
C ASN A 306 6.55 -4.45 23.45
N SER A 307 7.33 -4.22 24.49
CA SER A 307 8.14 -3.02 24.64
C SER A 307 9.42 -3.09 23.82
N TRP A 308 9.86 -1.94 23.34
CA TRP A 308 11.16 -1.78 22.70
C TRP A 308 12.31 -2.15 23.63
N GLU A 309 12.26 -1.69 24.88
CA GLU A 309 13.37 -1.81 25.82
C GLU A 309 13.45 -3.15 26.53
N ALA A 310 12.32 -3.78 26.87
CA ALA A 310 12.32 -5.04 27.63
C ALA A 310 12.10 -6.27 26.75
N ASP A 311 11.42 -6.13 25.61
CA ASP A 311 11.05 -7.27 24.76
C ASP A 311 11.84 -7.30 23.45
N MET A 312 11.83 -6.20 22.71
CA MET A 312 12.48 -6.12 21.39
C MET A 312 14.00 -6.06 21.51
N SER A 313 14.54 -5.47 22.57
CA SER A 313 16.00 -5.39 22.85
C SER A 313 16.68 -6.75 22.98
N LYS A 314 15.90 -7.82 23.22
CA LYS A 314 16.38 -9.22 23.23
C LYS A 314 16.78 -9.70 21.84
N TYR A 315 16.26 -9.06 20.79
CA TYR A 315 16.41 -9.48 19.39
C TYR A 315 16.97 -8.37 18.47
N LEU A 316 16.87 -7.11 18.89
CA LEU A 316 17.32 -5.94 18.15
C LEU A 316 18.20 -5.06 19.04
N ASP A 317 19.20 -4.39 18.47
CA ASP A 317 19.90 -3.32 19.19
C ASP A 317 19.01 -2.07 19.26
N VAL A 318 18.31 -1.92 20.38
CA VAL A 318 17.34 -0.85 20.61
C VAL A 318 17.86 0.12 21.66
N LYS A 319 17.89 1.41 21.33
CA LYS A 319 18.21 2.50 22.25
C LYS A 319 16.98 2.84 23.11
N SER A 320 17.19 3.60 24.20
CA SER A 320 16.23 3.96 25.29
C SER A 320 14.95 4.73 24.90
N LYS A 321 14.55 4.65 23.64
CA LYS A 321 13.65 5.54 22.95
C LYS A 321 13.01 4.84 21.73
N GLY A 322 12.96 3.52 21.69
CA GLY A 322 12.44 2.75 20.55
C GLY A 322 13.21 2.92 19.25
N LYS A 323 14.40 3.54 19.32
CA LYS A 323 15.24 3.75 18.15
C LYS A 323 16.09 2.50 17.93
N ILE A 324 15.91 1.84 16.81
CA ILE A 324 16.79 0.74 16.42
C ILE A 324 18.10 1.38 15.95
N ALA A 325 19.21 0.94 16.53
CA ALA A 325 20.50 1.64 16.47
C ALA A 325 20.93 1.95 15.03
N ASP A 326 20.69 1.02 14.12
CA ASP A 326 21.15 1.07 12.73
C ASP A 326 20.23 1.91 11.84
N PHE A 327 18.90 1.82 12.00
CA PHE A 327 17.95 2.42 11.05
C PHE A 327 17.00 3.49 11.61
N GLY A 328 16.97 3.74 12.92
CA GLY A 328 16.16 4.80 13.53
C GLY A 328 14.77 4.34 13.95
N PHE A 329 13.75 4.55 13.13
CA PHE A 329 12.37 4.13 13.39
C PHE A 329 11.99 2.95 12.49
N MET A 330 10.92 2.24 12.83
CA MET A 330 10.33 1.22 11.96
C MET A 330 8.93 1.65 11.54
N TYR A 331 8.62 1.54 10.25
CA TYR A 331 7.27 1.67 9.74
C TYR A 331 6.75 0.27 9.41
N VAL A 332 5.61 -0.14 9.97
CA VAL A 332 5.01 -1.45 9.68
C VAL A 332 4.12 -1.34 8.45
N HIS A 333 4.42 -2.16 7.45
CA HIS A 333 3.70 -2.20 6.18
C HIS A 333 2.60 -3.24 6.14
N ASN A 334 2.81 -4.39 6.79
CA ASN A 334 1.86 -5.50 6.76
C ASN A 334 2.04 -6.41 7.97
N ILE A 335 1.01 -7.20 8.25
CA ILE A 335 1.01 -8.26 9.26
C ILE A 335 0.39 -9.49 8.65
N VAL A 336 1.06 -10.64 8.81
CA VAL A 336 0.54 -11.94 8.35
C VAL A 336 0.53 -12.93 9.51
N GLN A 337 -0.44 -13.85 9.50
CA GLN A 337 -0.51 -14.96 10.45
C GLN A 337 -0.42 -16.28 9.69
N THR A 338 0.54 -17.12 10.04
CA THR A 338 0.72 -18.46 9.44
C THR A 338 -0.25 -19.48 10.04
N ASP A 339 -0.39 -20.64 9.39
CA ASP A 339 -1.25 -21.75 9.81
C ASP A 339 -0.92 -22.30 11.20
N ASP A 340 0.36 -22.30 11.55
CA ASP A 340 0.86 -22.61 12.89
C ASP A 340 0.53 -21.52 13.93
N GLY A 341 -0.12 -20.44 13.52
CA GLY A 341 -0.60 -19.29 14.28
C GLY A 341 0.46 -18.29 14.69
N ASN A 342 1.72 -18.44 14.26
CA ASN A 342 2.73 -17.39 14.41
C ASN A 342 2.30 -16.15 13.62
N ILE A 343 2.67 -14.97 14.13
CA ILE A 343 2.32 -13.68 13.56
C ILE A 343 3.59 -12.96 13.17
N PHE A 344 3.60 -12.32 12.01
CA PHE A 344 4.77 -11.63 11.47
C PHE A 344 4.40 -10.19 11.16
N ALA A 345 5.08 -9.23 11.80
CA ALA A 345 4.99 -7.82 11.40
C ALA A 345 6.13 -7.50 10.44
N ILE A 346 5.78 -7.01 9.26
CA ILE A 346 6.68 -6.71 8.16
C ILE A 346 6.79 -5.20 8.07
N GLY A 347 7.99 -4.68 8.23
CA GLY A 347 8.25 -3.24 8.25
C GLY A 347 9.55 -2.86 7.58
N GLU A 348 9.80 -1.56 7.57
CA GLU A 348 10.96 -0.95 6.95
C GLU A 348 11.51 0.14 7.85
N GLY A 349 12.84 0.18 7.96
CA GLY A 349 13.53 1.18 8.76
C GLY A 349 13.54 2.56 8.08
N TYR A 350 13.45 3.62 8.88
CA TYR A 350 13.58 4.99 8.36
C TYR A 350 14.11 5.98 9.42
N LYS A 351 14.86 6.99 8.96
CA LYS A 351 15.38 8.05 9.82
C LYS A 351 15.56 9.38 9.11
N LYS A 352 15.45 10.45 9.90
CA LYS A 352 15.79 11.81 9.45
C LYS A 352 17.31 11.99 9.47
N VAL A 353 17.87 12.51 8.38
CA VAL A 353 19.31 12.81 8.21
C VAL A 353 19.48 14.20 7.60
N ALA A 354 20.69 14.77 7.69
CA ALA A 354 20.96 16.08 7.09
C ALA A 354 20.84 16.04 5.56
N SER A 355 20.22 17.07 4.98
CA SER A 355 20.17 17.29 3.53
C SER A 355 21.20 18.33 3.11
N ALA A 356 22.23 17.90 2.38
CA ALA A 356 23.22 18.82 1.81
C ALA A 356 22.56 19.80 0.82
N LEU A 357 21.59 19.31 0.03
CA LEU A 357 20.83 20.13 -0.91
C LEU A 357 19.96 21.15 -0.17
N GLY A 358 19.27 20.74 0.89
CA GLY A 358 18.47 21.61 1.73
C GLY A 358 19.28 22.67 2.47
N ILE A 359 20.46 22.32 2.99
CA ILE A 359 21.40 23.26 3.61
C ILE A 359 21.87 24.30 2.58
N ALA A 360 22.31 23.86 1.40
CA ALA A 360 22.72 24.75 0.32
C ALA A 360 21.56 25.65 -0.14
N SER A 361 20.37 25.09 -0.31
CA SER A 361 19.15 25.83 -0.67
C SER A 361 18.82 26.90 0.36
N THR A 362 18.88 26.58 1.66
CA THR A 362 18.57 27.54 2.73
C THR A 362 19.57 28.69 2.78
N LEU A 363 20.86 28.41 2.56
CA LEU A 363 21.91 29.42 2.47
C LEU A 363 21.70 30.35 1.25
N LEU A 364 21.41 29.77 0.09
CA LEU A 364 21.22 30.51 -1.17
C LEU A 364 19.92 31.32 -1.18
N SER A 365 18.84 30.81 -0.59
CA SER A 365 17.55 31.50 -0.53
C SER A 365 17.43 32.50 0.63
N ARG A 366 18.48 32.65 1.46
CA ARG A 366 18.50 33.46 2.68
C ARG A 366 17.31 33.14 3.61
N GLY A 367 16.94 31.85 3.69
CA GLY A 367 15.79 31.39 4.48
C GLY A 367 14.41 31.52 3.80
N GLY A 368 14.34 31.94 2.54
CA GLY A 368 13.11 31.91 1.74
C GLY A 368 12.72 30.49 1.30
N ARG A 369 11.41 30.20 1.22
CA ARG A 369 10.77 28.90 0.88
C ARG A 369 11.62 28.01 -0.03
N GLY A 370 11.94 26.79 0.42
CA GLY A 370 12.80 25.85 -0.29
C GLY A 370 12.73 24.41 0.26
N ILE A 371 13.78 23.62 0.04
CA ILE A 371 13.94 22.25 0.52
C ILE A 371 14.39 22.26 2.00
N SER A 372 13.87 21.35 2.83
CA SER A 372 14.25 21.22 4.24
C SER A 372 15.74 20.92 4.40
N THR A 373 16.35 21.46 5.44
CA THR A 373 17.73 21.10 5.85
C THR A 373 17.86 19.64 6.29
N ALA A 374 16.75 18.92 6.42
CA ALA A 374 16.69 17.50 6.65
C ALA A 374 16.02 16.76 5.49
N LYS A 375 16.45 15.51 5.29
CA LYS A 375 15.81 14.56 4.38
C LYS A 375 15.52 13.27 5.11
N MET A 376 14.68 12.44 4.52
CA MET A 376 14.42 11.09 5.02
C MET A 376 15.34 10.11 4.33
N LYS A 377 15.84 9.16 5.13
CA LYS A 377 16.58 8.00 4.68
C LYS A 377 15.78 6.76 5.04
N VAL A 378 15.33 6.04 4.02
CA VAL A 378 14.69 4.73 4.15
C VAL A 378 15.79 3.66 4.05
N THR A 379 15.76 2.65 4.90
CA THR A 379 16.89 1.72 5.17
C THR A 379 16.45 0.27 5.03
N ASP A 380 16.71 -0.61 5.99
CA ASP A 380 16.57 -2.06 5.82
C ASP A 380 15.13 -2.56 6.02
N MET A 381 14.82 -3.72 5.44
CA MET A 381 13.56 -4.43 5.73
C MET A 381 13.68 -5.15 7.08
N VAL A 382 12.58 -5.21 7.82
CA VAL A 382 12.50 -5.83 9.15
C VAL A 382 11.30 -6.76 9.21
N ILE A 383 11.51 -7.98 9.69
CA ILE A 383 10.42 -8.93 9.98
C ILE A 383 10.50 -9.32 11.45
N LEU A 384 9.46 -8.99 12.21
CA LEU A 384 9.30 -9.38 13.61
C LEU A 384 8.37 -10.60 13.69
N LYS A 385 8.78 -11.65 14.38
CA LYS A 385 7.97 -12.86 14.63
C LYS A 385 7.40 -12.84 16.04
N PHE A 386 6.12 -13.15 16.17
CA PHE A 386 5.38 -13.31 17.41
C PHE A 386 4.71 -14.69 17.48
N ASP A 387 4.48 -15.21 18.69
CA ASP A 387 3.61 -16.38 18.91
C ASP A 387 2.12 -16.01 18.90
N LYS A 388 1.26 -17.01 19.10
CA LYS A 388 -0.22 -16.87 19.14
C LYS A 388 -0.70 -15.93 20.25
N GLU A 389 0.08 -15.81 21.31
CA GLU A 389 -0.15 -14.93 22.45
C GLU A 389 0.53 -13.55 22.28
N PHE A 390 1.00 -13.28 21.06
CA PHE A 390 1.68 -12.06 20.64
C PHE A 390 2.97 -11.75 21.41
N ASN A 391 3.67 -12.74 21.95
CA ASN A 391 5.03 -12.55 22.48
C ASN A 391 6.04 -12.58 21.34
N ILE A 392 6.95 -11.62 21.30
CA ILE A 392 8.05 -11.63 20.32
C ILE A 392 8.97 -12.85 20.50
N LYS A 393 9.28 -13.50 19.37
CA LYS A 393 10.14 -14.69 19.27
C LYS A 393 11.39 -14.48 18.43
N ALA A 394 11.37 -13.55 17.48
CA ALA A 394 12.52 -13.23 16.65
C ALA A 394 12.36 -11.86 15.99
N ALA A 395 13.49 -11.30 15.57
CA ALA A 395 13.56 -10.16 14.67
C ALA A 395 14.63 -10.45 13.61
N ASN A 396 14.27 -10.33 12.34
CA ASN A 396 15.17 -10.54 11.21
C ASN A 396 15.29 -9.23 10.43
N ILE A 397 16.52 -8.78 10.19
CA ILE A 397 16.86 -7.61 9.39
C ILE A 397 17.38 -8.10 8.04
N TYR A 398 16.90 -7.49 6.96
CA TYR A 398 17.34 -7.79 5.60
C TYR A 398 17.88 -6.50 4.98
N ASP A 399 19.19 -6.47 4.80
CA ASP A 399 19.91 -5.31 4.29
C ASP A 399 19.43 -4.94 2.88
N LYS A 400 19.27 -3.63 2.64
CA LYS A 400 19.06 -3.09 1.29
C LYS A 400 19.73 -1.75 1.08
N ASN A 401 19.84 -1.30 -0.17
CA ASN A 401 20.38 0.02 -0.43
C ASN A 401 19.39 1.07 0.10
N SER A 402 19.94 2.08 0.76
CA SER A 402 19.10 3.14 1.29
C SER A 402 18.63 4.09 0.20
N ASN A 403 17.39 4.55 0.33
CA ASN A 403 16.80 5.58 -0.51
C ASN A 403 16.58 6.86 0.29
N ASN A 404 16.65 8.01 -0.40
CA ASN A 404 16.52 9.31 0.24
C ASN A 404 15.37 10.10 -0.37
N ILE A 405 14.60 10.78 0.48
CA ILE A 405 13.48 11.61 0.09
C ILE A 405 13.72 13.00 0.65
N GLU A 406 13.86 13.98 -0.24
CA GLU A 406 13.98 15.38 0.16
C GLU A 406 12.63 15.87 0.69
N LEU A 407 12.66 16.62 1.80
CA LEU A 407 11.45 17.12 2.43
C LEU A 407 11.22 18.60 2.09
N PRO A 408 9.97 19.09 2.07
CA PRO A 408 9.69 20.52 1.97
C PRO A 408 10.20 21.27 3.21
N SER A 409 10.56 22.55 3.09
CA SER A 409 10.96 23.38 4.23
C SER A 409 9.92 23.39 5.37
N GLY A 410 10.40 23.36 6.62
CA GLY A 410 9.58 23.28 7.84
C GLY A 410 9.38 21.85 8.35
N TYR A 411 9.58 20.83 7.51
CA TYR A 411 9.43 19.42 7.89
C TYR A 411 10.58 18.88 8.76
N GLU A 412 11.66 19.65 8.92
CA GLU A 412 12.70 19.37 9.92
C GLU A 412 12.14 19.29 11.35
N PHE A 413 11.01 19.96 11.63
CA PHE A 413 10.37 20.00 12.96
C PHE A 413 9.23 18.99 13.14
N VAL A 414 8.84 18.26 12.08
CA VAL A 414 7.82 17.20 12.15
C VAL A 414 8.44 15.91 12.73
N SER A 415 7.67 15.11 13.48
CA SER A 415 8.18 13.89 14.09
C SER A 415 8.39 12.74 13.13
N GLY A 416 9.16 11.75 13.58
CA GLY A 416 9.40 10.50 12.84
C GLY A 416 8.10 9.82 12.40
N PRO A 417 7.19 9.46 13.33
CA PRO A 417 5.96 8.71 12.98
C PRO A 417 5.09 9.41 11.93
N LEU A 418 4.86 10.72 12.06
CA LEU A 418 4.05 11.46 11.10
C LEU A 418 4.76 11.56 9.73
N ILE A 419 6.08 11.73 9.72
CA ILE A 419 6.84 11.69 8.47
C ILE A 419 6.78 10.29 7.84
N GLY A 420 6.80 9.21 8.64
CA GLY A 420 6.61 7.85 8.13
C GLY A 420 5.31 7.70 7.33
N LYS A 421 4.21 8.23 7.86
CA LYS A 421 2.94 8.27 7.11
C LYS A 421 3.03 9.06 5.81
N MET A 422 3.66 10.23 5.83
CA MET A 422 3.84 11.01 4.61
C MET A 422 4.69 10.27 3.59
N ILE A 423 5.78 9.62 4.01
CA ILE A 423 6.60 8.78 3.12
C ILE A 423 5.71 7.72 2.47
N LYS A 424 4.81 7.09 3.23
CA LYS A 424 3.92 6.05 2.71
C LYS A 424 2.86 6.56 1.74
N TYR A 425 2.13 7.61 2.14
CA TYR A 425 0.89 8.03 1.48
C TYR A 425 1.06 9.21 0.54
N GLU A 426 2.05 10.07 0.78
CA GLU A 426 2.29 11.25 -0.06
C GLU A 426 3.44 11.00 -1.04
N TYR A 427 4.53 10.36 -0.61
CA TYR A 427 5.75 10.24 -1.45
C TYR A 427 5.98 8.86 -2.06
N GLY A 428 5.19 7.85 -1.69
CA GLY A 428 5.41 6.46 -2.11
C GLY A 428 6.82 5.93 -1.83
N GLY A 429 7.54 6.51 -0.87
CA GLY A 429 9.01 6.42 -0.83
C GLY A 429 9.58 5.24 -0.02
N PHE A 430 8.72 4.33 0.44
CA PHE A 430 9.13 3.04 0.99
C PHE A 430 9.32 2.03 -0.12
N ASP A 431 10.27 1.12 0.07
CA ASP A 431 10.63 0.15 -0.96
C ASP A 431 9.79 -1.14 -0.88
N TYR A 432 9.07 -1.36 0.23
CA TYR A 432 8.05 -2.40 0.33
C TYR A 432 6.99 -2.27 -0.76
N ASN A 433 6.81 -3.35 -1.54
CA ASN A 433 5.76 -3.43 -2.55
C ASN A 433 4.51 -4.13 -2.01
N TYR A 434 4.62 -5.44 -1.71
CA TYR A 434 3.51 -6.24 -1.22
C TYR A 434 3.98 -7.50 -0.48
N THR A 435 3.07 -8.14 0.25
CA THR A 435 3.25 -9.47 0.83
C THR A 435 2.23 -10.40 0.20
N LYS A 436 2.66 -11.62 -0.12
CA LYS A 436 1.79 -12.67 -0.63
C LYS A 436 1.86 -13.86 0.32
N GLN A 437 0.72 -14.41 0.69
CA GLN A 437 0.62 -15.58 1.55
C GLN A 437 0.01 -16.74 0.77
N SER A 438 0.42 -17.98 1.01
CA SER A 438 -0.25 -19.14 0.43
C SER A 438 -1.67 -19.31 1.00
N THR A 439 -2.58 -19.93 0.26
CA THR A 439 -3.98 -20.11 0.68
C THR A 439 -4.10 -20.91 1.97
N ASP A 440 -3.23 -21.91 2.16
CA ASP A 440 -3.13 -22.72 3.38
C ASP A 440 -2.38 -22.00 4.52
N LYS A 441 -1.89 -20.78 4.30
CA LYS A 441 -1.12 -19.95 5.25
C LYS A 441 0.21 -20.55 5.72
N SER A 442 0.71 -21.62 5.10
CA SER A 442 1.98 -22.26 5.46
C SER A 442 3.21 -21.45 5.02
N THR A 443 3.08 -20.65 3.96
CA THR A 443 4.16 -19.89 3.33
C THR A 443 3.75 -18.43 3.13
N PHE A 444 4.70 -17.50 3.22
CA PHE A 444 4.51 -16.14 2.69
C PHE A 444 5.80 -15.58 2.10
N SER A 445 5.67 -14.67 1.14
CA SER A 445 6.77 -13.93 0.53
C SER A 445 6.55 -12.42 0.67
N VAL A 446 7.56 -11.71 1.13
CA VAL A 446 7.61 -10.24 1.18
C VAL A 446 8.41 -9.75 -0.03
N TYR A 447 7.80 -8.90 -0.86
CA TYR A 447 8.44 -8.36 -2.05
C TYR A 447 8.73 -6.87 -1.89
N TYR A 448 9.93 -6.47 -2.30
CA TYR A 448 10.39 -5.09 -2.22
C TYR A 448 11.35 -4.75 -3.36
N SER A 449 11.37 -3.48 -3.73
CA SER A 449 12.26 -2.95 -4.77
C SER A 449 13.58 -2.49 -4.15
N ASP A 450 14.67 -2.57 -4.89
CA ASP A 450 15.94 -1.97 -4.45
C ASP A 450 16.74 -1.45 -5.65
N TYR A 451 17.61 -0.47 -5.42
CA TYR A 451 18.51 0.07 -6.43
C TYR A 451 19.97 -0.21 -6.06
N VAL A 452 20.54 -1.23 -6.70
CA VAL A 452 21.91 -1.67 -6.47
C VAL A 452 22.89 -0.71 -7.15
N ARG A 453 23.95 -0.33 -6.41
CA ARG A 453 25.01 0.59 -6.86
C ARG A 453 26.38 -0.09 -6.84
N GLY A 454 26.44 -1.36 -7.26
CA GLY A 454 27.65 -2.16 -7.29
C GLY A 454 28.52 -1.91 -8.52
N LYS A 455 29.73 -2.48 -8.52
CA LYS A 455 30.62 -2.46 -9.69
C LYS A 455 30.10 -3.35 -10.82
N ASP A 456 29.61 -4.54 -10.47
CA ASP A 456 29.19 -5.57 -11.43
C ASP A 456 27.76 -5.33 -11.95
N TYR A 457 26.91 -4.71 -11.12
CA TYR A 457 25.55 -4.35 -11.52
C TYR A 457 25.14 -3.01 -10.90
N LYS A 458 24.57 -2.16 -11.75
CA LYS A 458 23.94 -0.90 -11.38
C LYS A 458 22.58 -0.79 -12.05
N GLY A 459 21.53 -0.85 -11.25
CA GLY A 459 20.15 -0.83 -11.71
C GLY A 459 19.16 -1.26 -10.64
N GLY A 460 17.88 -1.24 -11.01
CA GLY A 460 16.80 -1.74 -10.16
C GLY A 460 16.87 -3.25 -9.99
N THR A 461 16.39 -3.71 -8.85
CA THR A 461 16.17 -5.12 -8.51
C THR A 461 14.82 -5.26 -7.85
N PHE A 462 14.21 -6.43 -8.01
CA PHE A 462 13.01 -6.81 -7.28
C PHE A 462 13.33 -8.05 -6.47
N ASN A 463 13.14 -7.94 -5.16
CA ASN A 463 13.64 -8.89 -4.18
C ASN A 463 12.47 -9.56 -3.48
N ALA A 464 12.67 -10.81 -3.07
CA ALA A 464 11.73 -11.60 -2.28
C ALA A 464 12.41 -12.08 -0.99
N ILE A 465 11.68 -12.03 0.12
CA ILE A 465 11.99 -12.72 1.38
C ILE A 465 10.87 -13.72 1.62
N THR A 466 11.16 -15.01 1.48
CA THR A 466 10.19 -16.10 1.56
C THR A 466 10.32 -16.82 2.88
N TYR A 467 9.23 -16.92 3.64
CA TYR A 467 9.10 -17.80 4.80
C TYR A 467 8.41 -19.10 4.41
N ASN A 468 9.09 -20.23 4.62
CA ASN A 468 8.52 -21.56 4.43
C ASN A 468 9.16 -22.54 5.44
N ASP A 469 8.36 -23.43 6.02
CA ASP A 469 8.80 -24.45 6.99
C ASP A 469 9.72 -23.90 8.11
N GLY A 470 9.35 -22.74 8.67
CA GLY A 470 10.10 -22.13 9.77
C GLY A 470 11.39 -21.41 9.37
N LYS A 471 11.71 -21.34 8.07
CA LYS A 471 12.96 -20.76 7.54
C LYS A 471 12.67 -19.62 6.59
N PHE A 472 13.59 -18.65 6.57
CA PHE A 472 13.59 -17.59 5.59
C PHE A 472 14.63 -17.86 4.50
N THR A 473 14.24 -17.64 3.24
CA THR A 473 15.11 -17.58 2.07
C THR A 473 14.96 -16.23 1.39
N THR A 474 15.94 -15.85 0.57
CA THR A 474 15.89 -14.64 -0.24
C THR A 474 16.21 -14.95 -1.69
N ASP A 475 15.55 -14.24 -2.59
CA ASP A 475 15.80 -14.31 -4.03
C ASP A 475 15.62 -12.91 -4.65
N LYS A 476 16.12 -12.71 -5.87
CA LYS A 476 15.93 -11.45 -6.61
C LYS A 476 16.03 -11.62 -8.12
N ILE A 477 15.37 -10.70 -8.82
CA ILE A 477 15.57 -10.46 -10.25
C ILE A 477 16.13 -9.06 -10.49
N ASN A 478 16.87 -8.92 -11.59
CA ASN A 478 17.30 -7.61 -12.08
C ASN A 478 16.17 -7.01 -12.93
N THR A 479 15.79 -5.76 -12.67
CA THR A 479 14.70 -5.08 -13.38
C THR A 479 15.17 -3.98 -14.31
N LYS A 480 16.49 -3.88 -14.54
CA LYS A 480 17.02 -2.93 -15.52
C LYS A 480 16.63 -3.37 -16.93
N SER A 481 15.73 -2.58 -17.53
CA SER A 481 15.24 -2.74 -18.90
C SER A 481 15.58 -1.51 -19.75
N ASP A 482 15.47 -1.63 -21.07
CA ASP A 482 15.47 -0.50 -22.02
C ASP A 482 14.08 0.16 -22.16
N ALA A 483 13.07 -0.39 -21.47
CA ALA A 483 11.76 0.19 -21.32
C ALA A 483 11.82 1.62 -20.76
N THR A 484 10.84 2.43 -21.14
CA THR A 484 10.70 3.79 -20.59
C THR A 484 10.34 3.73 -19.10
N ARG A 485 9.51 2.76 -18.72
CA ARG A 485 9.08 2.48 -17.35
C ARG A 485 8.89 0.97 -17.21
N THR A 486 9.20 0.44 -16.03
CA THR A 486 9.03 -0.96 -15.66
C THR A 486 8.35 -1.03 -14.30
N THR A 487 7.36 -1.90 -14.14
CA THR A 487 6.80 -2.26 -12.83
C THR A 487 6.70 -3.77 -12.69
N ILE A 488 6.60 -4.23 -11.46
CA ILE A 488 6.47 -5.65 -11.13
C ILE A 488 5.14 -5.88 -10.44
N LEU A 489 4.31 -6.75 -11.02
CA LEU A 489 3.03 -7.14 -10.50
C LEU A 489 3.09 -8.54 -9.87
N PRO A 490 2.26 -8.84 -8.86
CA PRO A 490 2.11 -10.18 -8.30
C PRO A 490 1.73 -11.21 -9.38
N ALA A 491 2.29 -12.42 -9.31
CA ALA A 491 1.86 -13.54 -10.15
C ALA A 491 1.60 -14.82 -9.35
N LYS A 492 1.61 -15.98 -10.00
CA LYS A 492 1.53 -17.30 -9.34
C LYS A 492 2.69 -17.50 -8.38
N GLN A 493 2.57 -18.42 -7.44
CA GLN A 493 3.64 -18.67 -6.46
C GLN A 493 4.95 -19.02 -7.20
N GLY A 494 6.08 -18.45 -6.78
CA GLY A 494 7.36 -18.65 -7.48
C GLY A 494 7.55 -17.79 -8.72
N GLN A 495 6.64 -16.85 -8.99
CA GLN A 495 6.70 -15.98 -10.16
C GLN A 495 6.26 -14.56 -9.84
N VAL A 496 6.77 -13.64 -10.64
CA VAL A 496 6.30 -12.25 -10.75
C VAL A 496 6.00 -11.92 -12.21
N LEU A 497 5.11 -10.95 -12.43
CA LEU A 497 4.83 -10.42 -13.76
C LEU A 497 5.61 -9.11 -13.94
N VAL A 498 6.54 -9.09 -14.88
CA VAL A 498 7.24 -7.87 -15.30
C VAL A 498 6.40 -7.17 -16.35
N LEU A 499 6.19 -5.87 -16.17
CA LEU A 499 5.41 -5.03 -17.08
C LEU A 499 6.26 -3.84 -17.56
N ASP A 500 6.57 -3.82 -18.85
CA ASP A 500 7.47 -2.87 -19.49
C ASP A 500 6.71 -1.97 -20.48
N TYR A 501 6.78 -0.66 -20.27
CA TYR A 501 6.20 0.34 -21.17
C TYR A 501 7.26 1.02 -22.03
N TYR A 502 7.09 0.94 -23.34
CA TYR A 502 7.94 1.56 -24.34
C TYR A 502 7.24 2.76 -24.99
N ARG A 503 7.40 3.95 -24.39
CA ARG A 503 6.69 5.18 -24.83
C ARG A 503 6.91 5.52 -26.31
N LYS A 504 8.13 5.36 -26.82
CA LYS A 504 8.46 5.66 -28.22
C LYS A 504 7.88 4.64 -29.19
N ALA A 505 7.87 3.36 -28.81
CA ALA A 505 7.28 2.29 -29.61
C ALA A 505 5.76 2.21 -29.46
N LYS A 506 5.16 2.94 -28.49
CA LYS A 506 3.74 2.88 -28.14
C LYS A 506 3.29 1.46 -27.83
N LYS A 507 4.07 0.79 -26.98
CA LYS A 507 3.96 -0.64 -26.72
C LYS A 507 4.05 -0.94 -25.23
N LEU A 508 3.24 -1.89 -24.77
CA LEU A 508 3.27 -2.45 -23.42
C LEU A 508 3.56 -3.94 -23.50
N ASP A 509 4.62 -4.41 -22.84
CA ASP A 509 4.97 -5.83 -22.77
C ASP A 509 4.80 -6.35 -21.35
N ALA A 510 4.26 -7.56 -21.22
CA ALA A 510 4.13 -8.26 -19.97
C ALA A 510 4.70 -9.68 -20.11
N HIS A 511 5.52 -10.13 -19.15
CA HIS A 511 6.08 -11.47 -19.13
C HIS A 511 6.35 -11.95 -17.71
N PHE A 512 6.32 -13.27 -17.52
CA PHE A 512 6.61 -13.86 -16.21
C PHE A 512 8.10 -14.09 -16.00
N GLU A 513 8.57 -13.73 -14.82
CA GLU A 513 9.90 -14.08 -14.30
C GLU A 513 9.76 -14.98 -13.08
N LYS A 514 10.72 -15.88 -12.88
CA LYS A 514 10.77 -16.72 -11.67
C LYS A 514 11.34 -15.91 -10.52
N LEU A 515 10.69 -16.02 -9.36
CA LEU A 515 11.12 -15.40 -8.11
C LEU A 515 10.37 -16.06 -6.96
N ASP A 516 11.06 -16.78 -6.08
CA ASP A 516 10.74 -17.17 -4.69
C ASP A 516 11.53 -18.42 -4.24
#